data_AF-A0A957W6V3-F1
#
_entry.id   AF-A0A957W6V3-F1
#
_cell.length_a   1.000
_cell.length_b   1.000
_cell.length_c   1.000
_cell.angle_alpha   90.00
_cell.angle_beta   90.00
_cell.angle_gamma   90.00
#
_symmetry.space_group_name_H-M   'P 1'
#
loop_
_entity.id
_entity.type
_entity.pdbx_description
1 polymer ?
#
loop_
_entity_poly.entity_id
_entity_poly.type
_entity_poly.pdbx_seq_one_letter_code
_entity_poly.pdbx_strand_id
1 'polypeptide(L)'
;MIGQTINNRYRIEASLGRGGMGTVYRASDLVESRAVALKVLHLFLDQEGEATLTRFHREFRVLARLDHPYIMQAYDYGTFEETPY
;
A
#
# COMPACT_ATOMS: atom_id res chain seq x y z
N MET A 1 6.75 -7.51 8.63
CA MET A 1 6.85 -7.01 7.24
C MET A 1 8.29 -6.85 6.75
N ILE A 2 9.21 -6.13 7.43
CA ILE A 2 10.58 -5.95 6.93
C ILE A 2 11.25 -7.29 6.60
N GLY A 3 11.90 -7.40 5.44
CA GLY A 3 12.52 -8.62 4.92
C GLY A 3 11.57 -9.57 4.20
N GLN A 4 10.25 -9.39 4.32
CA GLN A 4 9.27 -10.19 3.59
C GLN A 4 9.13 -9.72 2.14
N THR A 5 8.68 -10.62 1.28
CA THR A 5 8.30 -10.30 -0.10
C THR A 5 6.79 -10.51 -0.25
N ILE A 6 6.07 -9.44 -0.51
CA ILE A 6 4.61 -9.45 -0.70
C ILE A 6 4.29 -9.82 -2.15
N ASN A 7 3.40 -10.82 -2.32
CA ASN A 7 2.92 -11.31 -3.62
C ASN A 7 4.05 -11.59 -4.62
N ASN A 8 5.20 -12.10 -4.15
CA ASN A 8 6.42 -12.33 -4.92
C ASN A 8 6.92 -11.11 -5.73
N ARG A 9 6.46 -9.91 -5.40
CA ARG A 9 6.72 -8.68 -6.16
C ARG A 9 7.36 -7.59 -5.31
N TYR A 10 6.85 -7.32 -4.12
CA TYR A 10 7.31 -6.19 -3.32
C TYR A 10 8.17 -6.66 -2.15
N ARG A 11 9.48 -6.47 -2.23
CA ARG A 11 10.39 -6.77 -1.11
C ARG A 11 10.44 -5.60 -0.14
N ILE A 12 10.03 -5.82 1.11
CA ILE A 12 9.99 -4.78 2.14
C ILE A 12 11.37 -4.52 2.72
N GLU A 13 11.81 -3.27 2.70
CA GLU A 13 13.16 -2.86 3.13
C GLU A 13 13.17 -2.11 4.46
N ALA A 14 12.23 -1.18 4.64
CA ALA A 14 12.18 -0.31 5.81
C ALA A 14 10.76 0.21 6.06
N SER A 15 10.45 0.58 7.31
CA SER A 15 9.24 1.36 7.62
C SER A 15 9.52 2.84 7.36
N LEU A 16 8.61 3.53 6.67
CA LEU A 16 8.67 4.97 6.41
C LEU A 16 7.77 5.76 7.36
N GLY A 17 6.68 5.15 7.84
CA GLY A 17 5.78 5.78 8.79
C GLY A 17 4.62 4.88 9.18
N ARG A 18 4.02 5.17 10.33
CA ARG A 18 2.84 4.46 10.86
C ARG A 18 1.79 5.47 11.26
N GLY A 19 0.55 5.24 10.84
CA GLY A 19 -0.61 6.04 11.21
C GLY A 19 -1.80 5.16 11.59
N GLY A 20 -2.97 5.78 11.77
CA GLY A 20 -4.18 5.07 12.19
C GLY A 20 -4.69 4.04 11.18
N MET A 21 -4.61 4.32 9.87
CA MET A 21 -5.11 3.40 8.85
C MET A 21 -4.13 2.26 8.50
N GLY A 22 -2.85 2.41 8.81
CA GLY A 22 -1.84 1.48 8.32
C GLY A 22 -0.40 1.94 8.49
N THR A 23 0.52 1.15 7.94
CA THR A 23 1.95 1.39 7.94
C THR A 23 2.45 1.53 6.50
N VAL A 24 3.21 2.57 6.23
CA VAL A 24 3.89 2.77 4.93
C VAL A 24 5.32 2.22 5.04
N TYR A 25 5.70 1.41 4.07
CA TYR A 25 7.03 0.83 3.95
C TYR A 25 7.72 1.29 2.67
N ARG A 26 9.05 1.38 2.72
CA ARG A 26 9.87 1.37 1.51
C ARG A 26 9.99 -0.07 1.05
N ALA A 27 9.72 -0.30 -0.22
CA ALA A 27 9.84 -1.60 -0.85
C ALA A 27 10.49 -1.49 -2.23
N SER A 28 11.13 -2.57 -2.67
CA SER A 28 11.56 -2.74 -4.05
C SER A 28 10.51 -3.53 -4.82
N ASP A 29 9.98 -2.97 -5.90
CA ASP A 29 9.17 -3.69 -6.90
C ASP A 29 10.13 -4.51 -7.76
N LEU A 30 10.14 -5.84 -7.54
CA LEU A 30 11.06 -6.78 -8.18
C LEU A 30 10.72 -7.03 -9.65
N VAL A 31 9.51 -6.67 -10.10
CA VAL A 31 9.07 -6.83 -11.50
C VAL A 31 9.51 -5.62 -12.30
N GLU A 32 9.19 -4.42 -11.82
CA GLU A 32 9.47 -3.15 -12.52
C GLU A 32 10.81 -2.51 -12.12
N SER A 33 11.57 -3.16 -11.22
CA SER A 33 12.90 -2.73 -10.75
C SER A 33 12.95 -1.28 -10.24
N ARG A 34 11.97 -0.88 -9.43
CA ARG A 34 11.87 0.47 -8.85
C ARG A 34 11.60 0.46 -7.35
N ALA A 35 12.04 1.50 -6.66
CA ALA A 35 11.65 1.74 -5.27
C ALA A 35 10.21 2.28 -5.21
N VAL A 36 9.41 1.76 -4.29
CA VAL A 36 8.01 2.16 -4.06
C VAL A 36 7.74 2.39 -2.58
N ALA A 37 6.73 3.22 -2.31
CA ALA A 37 6.11 3.32 -1.00
C ALA A 37 4.87 2.42 -0.97
N LEU A 38 4.84 1.42 -0.09
CA LEU A 38 3.77 0.44 0.02
C LEU A 38 2.97 0.69 1.31
N LYS A 39 1.68 1.05 1.20
CA LYS A 39 0.82 1.37 2.36
C LYS A 39 0.00 0.13 2.73
N VAL A 40 0.44 -0.60 3.74
CA VAL A 40 -0.26 -1.79 4.25
C VAL A 40 -1.25 -1.38 5.33
N LEU A 41 -2.53 -1.73 5.16
CA LEU A 41 -3.57 -1.41 6.15
C LEU A 41 -3.44 -2.26 7.40
N HIS A 42 -3.87 -1.74 8.55
CA HIS A 42 -4.10 -2.58 9.72
C HIS A 42 -5.48 -3.23 9.56
N LEU A 43 -5.56 -4.55 9.77
CA LEU A 43 -6.83 -5.26 9.78
C LEU A 43 -7.58 -4.94 11.07
N PHE A 44 -8.63 -4.11 10.97
CA PHE A 44 -9.57 -3.88 12.07
C PHE A 44 -10.80 -4.76 11.84
N LEU A 45 -11.18 -5.56 12.84
CA LEU A 45 -12.32 -6.49 12.77
C LEU A 45 -13.66 -5.82 13.13
N ASP A 46 -13.66 -4.51 13.34
CA ASP A 46 -14.83 -3.71 13.73
C ASP A 46 -15.34 -2.84 12.56
N GLN A 47 -16.36 -2.01 12.83
CA GLN A 47 -16.93 -1.11 11.82
C GLN A 47 -15.91 -0.08 11.27
N GLU A 48 -14.82 0.19 12.00
CA GLU A 48 -13.77 1.09 11.52
C GLU A 48 -12.94 0.44 10.39
N GLY A 49 -12.84 -0.90 10.37
CA GLY A 49 -12.18 -1.67 9.32
C GLY A 49 -12.82 -1.48 7.95
N GLU A 50 -14.14 -1.62 7.86
CA GLU A 50 -14.88 -1.49 6.60
C GLU A 50 -14.82 -0.05 6.06
N ALA A 51 -14.94 0.94 6.94
CA ALA A 51 -14.80 2.34 6.58
C ALA A 51 -13.36 2.66 6.10
N THR A 52 -12.35 2.06 6.72
CA THR A 52 -10.95 2.22 6.35
C THR A 52 -10.65 1.59 4.99
N LEU A 53 -11.15 0.39 4.73
CA LEU A 53 -11.05 -0.29 3.44
C LEU A 53 -11.73 0.51 2.33
N THR A 54 -12.93 1.02 2.59
CA THR A 54 -13.67 1.87 1.64
C THR A 54 -12.90 3.13 1.29
N ARG A 55 -12.31 3.82 2.28
CA ARG A 55 -11.48 5.01 2.07
C ARG A 55 -10.23 4.67 1.27
N PHE A 56 -9.56 3.56 1.59
CA PHE A 56 -8.37 3.10 0.87
C PHE A 56 -8.65 2.85 -0.62
N HIS A 57 -9.71 2.10 -0.95
CA HIS A 57 -10.09 1.87 -2.35
C HIS A 57 -10.51 3.15 -3.07
N ARG A 58 -11.09 4.13 -2.35
CA ARG A 58 -11.42 5.44 -2.93
C ARG A 58 -10.16 6.25 -3.21
N GLU A 59 -9.22 6.32 -2.29
CA GLU A 59 -7.92 7.00 -2.46
C GLU A 59 -7.18 6.44 -3.67
N PHE A 60 -7.04 5.12 -3.75
CA PHE A 60 -6.37 4.46 -4.87
C PHE A 60 -7.06 4.80 -6.21
N ARG A 61 -8.39 4.65 -6.30
CA ARG A 61 -9.12 4.94 -7.55
C ARG A 61 -8.98 6.39 -8.01
N VAL A 62 -8.87 7.33 -7.09
CA VAL A 62 -8.63 8.74 -7.44
C VAL A 62 -7.22 8.91 -7.97
N LEU A 63 -6.21 8.42 -7.24
CA LEU A 63 -4.80 8.55 -7.63
C LEU A 63 -4.46 7.81 -8.93
N ALA A 64 -5.04 6.63 -9.15
CA ALA A 64 -4.82 5.82 -10.36
C ALA A 64 -5.34 6.49 -11.65
N ARG A 65 -6.19 7.52 -11.54
CA ARG A 65 -6.72 8.29 -12.67
C ARG A 65 -5.93 9.58 -12.93
N LEU A 66 -4.96 9.92 -12.07
CA LEU A 66 -4.16 11.12 -12.20
C LEU A 66 -2.82 10.72 -12.81
N ASP A 67 -2.46 11.37 -13.91
CA ASP A 67 -1.15 11.27 -14.55
C ASP A 67 -0.60 12.70 -14.69
N HIS A 68 0.24 13.10 -13.73
CA HIS A 68 0.75 14.45 -13.67
C HIS A 68 2.07 14.52 -12.87
N PRO A 69 3.10 15.27 -13.32
CA PRO A 69 4.43 15.28 -12.70
C PRO A 69 4.47 15.77 -11.25
N TYR A 70 3.44 16.50 -10.80
CA TYR A 70 3.34 17.04 -9.44
C TYR A 70 2.38 16.25 -8.53
N ILE A 71 1.88 15.10 -8.99
CA ILE A 71 0.99 14.22 -8.22
C ILE A 71 1.66 12.85 -8.16
N MET A 72 1.67 12.23 -6.98
CA MET A 72 2.24 10.89 -6.87
C MET A 72 1.38 9.87 -7.62
N GLN A 73 2.04 9.03 -8.42
CA GLN A 73 1.40 7.96 -9.15
C GLN A 73 1.06 6.78 -8.23
N ALA A 74 -0.18 6.31 -8.29
CA ALA A 74 -0.54 5.01 -7.75
C ALA A 74 -0.26 3.92 -8.80
N TYR A 75 0.52 2.91 -8.43
CA TYR A 75 0.95 1.85 -9.34
C TYR A 75 0.07 0.61 -9.30
N ASP A 76 -0.32 0.19 -8.10
CA ASP A 76 -0.99 -1.08 -7.86
C ASP A 76 -1.67 -1.08 -6.48
N TYR A 77 -2.64 -1.95 -6.29
CA TYR A 77 -3.25 -2.26 -5.00
C TYR A 77 -3.58 -3.76 -4.95
N GLY A 78 -3.55 -4.33 -3.76
CA GLY A 78 -3.87 -5.75 -3.62
C GLY A 78 -4.09 -6.17 -2.18
N THR A 79 -4.08 -7.48 -1.97
CA THR A 79 -4.12 -8.09 -0.65
C THR A 79 -3.00 -9.10 -0.50
N PHE A 80 -2.49 -9.23 0.72
CA PHE A 80 -1.49 -10.20 1.13
C PHE A 80 -1.85 -10.73 2.50
N GLU A 81 -2.04 -12.05 2.62
CA GLU A 81 -2.53 -12.67 3.87
C GLU A 81 -3.77 -11.93 4.42
N GLU A 82 -4.75 -11.70 3.54
CA GLU A 82 -5.99 -10.93 3.80
C GLU A 82 -5.78 -9.44 4.10
N THR A 83 -4.54 -8.97 4.22
CA THR A 83 -4.20 -7.59 4.53
C THR A 83 -4.07 -6.76 3.25
N PRO A 84 -4.86 -5.68 3.07
CA PRO A 84 -4.74 -4.81 1.92
C PRO A 84 -3.43 -4.01 1.92
N TYR A 85 -2.87 -3.78 0.73
CA TYR A 85 -1.69 -2.93 0.50
C TYR A 85 -1.83 -2.04 -0.74
#